data_AF-A0A4Y2FGL5-F1
#
_entry.id   AF-A0A4Y2FGL5-F1
#
_cell.length_a   1.000
_cell.length_b   1.000
_cell.length_c   1.000
_cell.angle_alpha   90.00
_cell.angle_beta   90.00
_cell.angle_gamma   90.00
#
_symmetry.space_group_name_H-M   'P 1'
#
loop_
_entity.id
_entity.type
_entity.pdbx_description
1 polymer ?
#
loop_
_entity_poly.entity_id
_entity_poly.type
_entity_poly.pdbx_seq_one_letter_code
_entity_poly.pdbx_strand_id
1 'polypeptide(L)'
;MFGIQCVRTAAFHPSSNGMVERMHRPLKQALMCSKQTWSEALPLALLGLRTVLREDINATKAELTYGTCGQLRVLPFAAEFRAI
;
A
#
# COMPACT_ATOMS: atom_id res chain seq x y z
N MET A 1 28.93 -2.01 -1.24
CA MET A 1 28.14 -1.36 -0.17
C MET A 1 27.24 -0.32 -0.82
N PHE A 2 25.92 -0.48 -0.77
CA PHE A 2 24.94 0.24 -1.62
C PHE A 2 24.70 1.73 -1.26
N GLY A 3 25.56 2.36 -0.45
CA GLY A 3 25.40 3.76 -0.03
C GLY A 3 24.16 4.04 0.85
N ILE A 4 23.57 3.01 1.46
CA ILE A 4 22.33 3.15 2.24
C ILE A 4 22.63 3.76 3.62
N GLN A 5 21.94 4.85 3.96
CA GLN A 5 21.96 5.44 5.29
C GLN A 5 20.84 4.84 6.16
N CYS A 6 21.19 4.34 7.35
CA CYS A 6 20.22 3.83 8.31
C CYS A 6 19.75 4.96 9.23
N VAL A 7 18.48 5.34 9.12
CA VAL A 7 17.83 6.34 10.00
C VAL A 7 17.09 5.61 11.11
N ARG A 8 17.37 5.98 12.38
CA ARG A 8 16.72 5.39 13.56
C ARG A 8 15.67 6.34 14.12
N THR A 9 14.55 5.77 14.53
CA THR A 9 13.50 6.50 15.24
C THR A 9 13.74 6.48 16.75
N ALA A 10 13.22 7.47 17.49
CA ALA A 10 13.29 7.48 18.94
C ALA A 10 12.53 6.29 19.55
N ALA A 11 13.03 5.77 20.67
CA ALA A 11 12.34 4.72 21.41
C ALA A 11 10.97 5.21 21.90
N PHE A 12 9.97 4.32 21.91
CA PHE A 12 8.61 4.61 22.36
C PHE A 12 7.90 5.75 21.61
N HIS A 13 8.33 6.08 20.39
CA HIS A 13 7.72 7.11 19.54
C HIS A 13 7.17 6.52 18.22
N PRO A 14 6.05 5.76 18.26
CA PRO A 14 5.50 5.07 17.08
C PRO A 14 5.10 6.02 15.95
N SER A 15 4.75 7.26 16.29
CA SER A 15 4.44 8.32 15.32
C SER A 15 5.55 8.61 14.32
N SER A 16 6.83 8.35 14.66
CA SER A 16 7.94 8.49 13.70
C SER A 16 7.79 7.57 12.50
N ASN A 17 7.16 6.40 12.67
CA ASN A 17 6.90 5.43 11.61
C ASN A 17 5.43 5.42 11.17
N GLY A 18 4.68 6.48 11.53
CA GLY A 18 3.23 6.50 11.37
C GLY A 18 2.74 6.31 9.93
N MET A 19 3.54 6.60 8.90
CA MET A 19 3.16 6.30 7.51
C MET A 19 3.15 4.80 7.22
N VAL A 20 4.17 4.08 7.69
CA VAL A 20 4.31 2.62 7.53
C VAL A 20 3.20 1.92 8.33
N GLU A 21 2.99 2.36 9.57
CA GLU A 21 1.93 1.82 10.42
C GLU A 21 0.52 2.05 9.84
N ARG A 22 0.26 3.21 9.24
CA ARG A 22 -0.99 3.48 8.52
C ARG A 22 -1.17 2.58 7.31
N MET A 23 -0.11 2.30 6.56
CA MET A 23 -0.15 1.38 5.41
C MET A 23 -0.43 -0.06 5.84
N HIS A 24 0.05 -0.47 7.03
CA HIS A 24 -0.19 -1.82 7.55
C HIS A 24 -1.67 -2.13 7.82
N ARG A 25 -2.51 -1.15 8.14
CA ARG A 25 -3.94 -1.39 8.45
C ARG A 25 -4.71 -2.00 7.27
N PRO A 26 -4.80 -1.33 6.09
CA PRO A 26 -5.54 -1.88 4.96
C PRO A 26 -4.84 -3.13 4.38
N LEU A 27 -3.51 -3.26 4.52
CA LEU A 27 -2.81 -4.50 4.16
C LEU A 27 -3.27 -5.69 4.99
N LYS A 28 -3.33 -5.53 6.32
CA LYS A 28 -3.80 -6.59 7.21
C LYS A 28 -5.26 -6.93 6.93
N GLN A 29 -6.11 -5.93 6.71
CA GLN A 29 -7.51 -6.16 6.39
C GLN A 29 -7.67 -6.93 5.07
N ALA A 30 -6.96 -6.55 4.01
CA ALA A 30 -6.96 -7.27 2.74
C ALA A 30 -6.51 -8.74 2.88
N LEU A 31 -5.48 -8.98 3.70
CA LEU A 31 -5.00 -10.34 3.96
C LEU A 31 -6.02 -11.16 4.78
N MET A 32 -6.70 -10.54 5.75
CA MET A 32 -7.74 -11.19 6.55
C MET A 32 -9.00 -11.53 5.74
N CYS A 33 -9.31 -10.75 4.70
CA CYS A 33 -10.44 -11.02 3.79
C CYS A 33 -10.13 -12.13 2.76
N SER A 34 -8.88 -12.53 2.61
CA SER A 34 -8.48 -13.57 1.66
C SER A 34 -8.76 -14.98 2.20
N LYS A 35 -9.16 -15.90 1.30
CA LYS A 35 -9.27 -17.34 1.59
C LYS A 35 -7.96 -18.09 1.38
N GLN A 36 -6.95 -17.44 0.79
CA GLN A 36 -5.64 -18.04 0.49
C GLN A 36 -4.68 -17.86 1.66
N THR A 37 -3.52 -18.52 1.61
CA THR A 37 -2.46 -18.24 2.57
C THR A 37 -1.99 -16.78 2.42
N TRP A 38 -1.50 -16.18 3.51
CA TRP A 38 -1.09 -14.78 3.50
C TRP A 38 -0.03 -14.49 2.42
N SER A 39 0.87 -15.44 2.15
CA SER A 39 1.92 -15.34 1.14
C SER A 39 1.38 -15.32 -0.29
N GLU A 40 0.33 -16.09 -0.58
CA GLU A 40 -0.31 -16.14 -1.90
C GLU A 40 -1.19 -14.91 -2.13
N ALA A 41 -1.84 -14.41 -1.08
CA ALA A 41 -2.66 -13.21 -1.12
C ALA A 41 -1.83 -11.91 -1.20
N LEU A 42 -0.57 -11.93 -0.75
CA LEU A 42 0.27 -10.75 -0.59
C LEU A 42 0.50 -9.96 -1.90
N PRO A 43 0.85 -10.57 -3.04
CA PRO A 43 1.07 -9.82 -4.28
C PRO A 43 -0.18 -9.07 -4.73
N LEU A 44 -1.35 -9.71 -4.60
CA LEU A 44 -2.63 -9.14 -4.99
C LEU A 44 -3.07 -8.02 -4.05
N ALA A 45 -2.90 -8.20 -2.74
CA ALA A 45 -3.18 -7.17 -1.75
C ALA A 45 -2.29 -5.93 -1.95
N LEU A 46 -0.99 -6.13 -2.20
CA LEU A 46 -0.06 -5.03 -2.48
C LEU A 46 -0.38 -4.31 -3.78
N LEU A 47 -0.82 -5.04 -4.82
CA LEU A 47 -1.28 -4.45 -6.07
C LEU A 47 -2.47 -3.54 -5.83
N GLY A 48 -3.52 -4.04 -5.16
CA GLY A 48 -4.70 -3.27 -4.80
C GLY A 48 -4.35 -1.98 -4.05
N LEU A 49 -3.52 -2.06 -3.01
CA LEU A 49 -3.08 -0.89 -2.23
C LEU A 49 -2.27 0.14 -3.02
N ARG A 50 -1.67 -0.25 -4.15
CA ARG A 50 -0.88 0.63 -5.01
C ARG A 50 -1.73 1.30 -6.09
N THR A 51 -2.81 0.66 -6.52
CA THR A 51 -3.69 1.11 -7.60
C THR A 51 -4.97 1.80 -7.12
N VAL A 52 -5.30 1.75 -5.83
CA VAL A 52 -6.43 2.51 -5.27
C VAL A 52 -6.19 4.01 -5.43
N LEU A 53 -7.18 4.70 -6.03
CA LEU A 53 -7.20 6.16 -6.15
C LEU A 53 -7.38 6.77 -4.77
N ARG A 54 -6.45 7.65 -4.41
CA ARG A 54 -6.56 8.47 -3.22
C ARG A 54 -7.18 9.80 -3.59
N GLU A 55 -8.43 10.02 -3.17
CA GLU A 55 -9.20 11.21 -3.54
C GLU A 55 -8.63 12.50 -2.95
N ASP A 56 -7.94 12.41 -1.81
CA ASP A 56 -7.27 13.54 -1.16
C ASP A 56 -6.18 14.17 -2.03
N ILE A 57 -5.51 13.36 -2.85
CA ILE A 57 -4.40 13.77 -3.73
C ILE A 57 -4.73 13.57 -5.21
N ASN A 58 -5.93 13.07 -5.52
CA ASN A 58 -6.40 12.67 -6.85
C ASN A 58 -5.38 11.84 -7.67
N ALA A 59 -4.68 10.91 -7.00
CA ALA A 59 -3.65 10.07 -7.62
C ALA A 59 -3.53 8.73 -6.91
N THR A 60 -3.00 7.72 -7.61
CA THR A 60 -2.65 6.41 -7.02
C THR A 60 -1.20 6.41 -6.53
N LYS A 61 -0.85 5.49 -5.61
CA LYS A 61 0.56 5.37 -5.15
C LYS A 61 1.48 4.92 -6.29
N ALA A 62 0.97 4.09 -7.20
CA ALA A 62 1.70 3.67 -8.39
C ALA A 62 2.03 4.86 -9.28
N GLU A 63 1.07 5.74 -9.56
CA GLU A 63 1.30 6.95 -10.36
C GLU A 63 2.32 7.89 -9.71
N LEU A 64 2.24 8.10 -8.39
CA LEU A 64 3.22 8.92 -7.68
C LEU A 64 4.64 8.34 -7.71
N THR A 65 4.77 7.02 -7.77
CA THR A 65 6.08 6.35 -7.77
C THR A 65 6.71 6.32 -9.16
N TYR A 66 5.91 6.03 -10.18
CA TYR A 66 6.40 5.79 -11.54
C TYR A 66 6.25 7.01 -12.46
N GLY A 67 5.54 8.06 -12.04
CA GLY A 67 5.36 9.30 -12.81
C GLY A 67 4.52 9.15 -14.08
N THR A 68 4.12 7.92 -14.42
CA THR A 68 3.23 7.63 -15.54
C THR A 68 1.81 7.42 -15.02
N CYS A 69 0.81 8.02 -15.69
CA CYS A 69 -0.57 7.57 -15.65
C CYS A 69 -0.61 6.16 -16.25
N GLY A 70 -0.17 5.16 -15.48
CA GLY A 70 -0.13 3.79 -15.93
C GLY A 70 -1.54 3.43 -16.39
N GLN A 71 -1.66 2.97 -17.63
CA GLN A 71 -2.85 2.32 -18.19
C GLN A 71 -3.28 1.05 -17.41
N LEU A 72 -3.07 0.99 -16.10
CA LEU A 72 -3.76 0.06 -15.23
C LEU A 72 -5.19 0.58 -15.02
N ARG A 73 -6.01 0.45 -16.06
CA ARG A 73 -7.47 0.53 -15.95
C ARG A 73 -7.97 -0.68 -15.15
N VAL A 74 -7.71 -0.70 -13.85
CA VAL A 74 -8.23 -1.71 -12.89
C VAL A 74 -9.49 -1.19 -12.19
N LEU A 75 -10.35 -0.49 -12.93
CA LEU A 75 -11.62 0.03 -12.42
C LEU A 75 -12.52 -1.04 -11.76
N PRO A 76 -12.52 -2.34 -12.15
CA PRO A 76 -13.29 -3.32 -11.39
C PRO A 76 -12.57 -3.85 -10.14
N PHE A 77 -11.24 -3.96 -10.12
CA PHE A 77 -10.51 -4.61 -9.02
C PHE A 77 -10.16 -3.66 -7.86
N ALA A 78 -9.90 -2.39 -8.14
CA ALA A 78 -9.59 -1.39 -7.10
C ALA A 78 -10.84 -0.96 -6.31
N ALA A 79 -12.04 -1.11 -6.88
CA ALA A 79 -13.30 -0.79 -6.21
C ALA A 79 -13.59 -1.73 -5.03
N GLU A 80 -13.25 -3.03 -5.16
CA GLU A 80 -13.43 -4.02 -4.09
C GLU A 80 -12.50 -3.76 -2.90
N PHE A 81 -11.29 -3.26 -3.18
CA PHE A 81 -10.32 -2.87 -2.15
C PHE A 81 -10.64 -1.53 -1.47
N ARG A 82 -11.57 -0.74 -2.02
CA ARG A 82 -12.02 0.52 -1.43
C ARG A 82 -12.99 0.31 -0.26
N ALA A 83 -13.58 -0.89 -0.17
CA ALA A 83 -14.51 -1.29 0.88
C ALA A 83 -13.83 -1.99 2.08
N ILE A 84 -12.50 -2.09 2.07
CA ILE A 84 -11.66 -2.65 3.13
C ILE A 84 -11.04 -1.50 3.93
#